data_AF-A0A2I0TIY6-F1
#
_entry.id   AF-A0A2I0TIY6-F1
#
_cell.length_a   1.000
_cell.length_b   1.000
_cell.length_c   1.000
_cell.angle_alpha   90.00
_cell.angle_beta   90.00
_cell.angle_gamma   90.00
#
_symmetry.space_group_name_H-M   'P 1'
#
loop_
_entity.id
_entity.type
_entity.pdbx_description
1 polymer ?
#
loop_
_entity_poly.entity_id
_entity_poly.type
_entity_poly.pdbx_seq_one_letter_code
_entity_poly.pdbx_strand_id
1 'polypeptide(L)'
;MARTKERFEKGCEQTFSEEIFIVAEIVRRGQIPVYRLLDYDRKAIEGTFCPKELQTVNSEEDRIYKIERTIAAKGKGRKKQLLMKWHGRPPKFNS
;
A
#
# COMPACT_ATOMS: atom_id res chain seq x y z
N MET A 1 -40.33 2.55 4.64
CA MET A 1 -39.32 3.44 4.03
C MET A 1 -38.39 2.55 3.20
N ALA A 2 -38.54 2.58 1.88
CA ALA A 2 -37.80 1.70 0.96
C ALA A 2 -36.33 2.11 0.92
N ARG A 3 -35.43 1.14 1.11
CA ARG A 3 -33.98 1.33 0.97
C ARG A 3 -33.69 1.47 -0.52
N THR A 4 -33.55 2.70 -1.00
CA THR A 4 -33.19 3.01 -2.38
C THR A 4 -31.89 2.28 -2.71
N LYS A 5 -31.95 1.28 -3.60
CA LYS A 5 -30.78 0.65 -4.19
C LYS A 5 -30.08 1.74 -5.00
N GLU A 6 -29.03 2.33 -4.43
CA GLU A 6 -28.16 3.21 -5.18
C GLU A 6 -27.63 2.45 -6.40
N ARG A 7 -27.73 3.12 -7.54
CA ARG A 7 -27.26 2.68 -8.85
C ARG A 7 -25.82 2.21 -8.67
N PHE A 8 -25.50 0.96 -9.01
CA PHE A 8 -24.12 0.48 -9.08
C PHE A 8 -23.29 1.56 -9.77
N GLU A 9 -22.46 2.26 -9.00
CA GLU A 9 -21.45 3.14 -9.58
C GLU A 9 -20.55 2.21 -10.40
N LYS A 10 -20.40 2.53 -11.68
CA LYS A 10 -19.37 1.89 -12.51
C LYS A 10 -18.02 2.33 -11.95
N GLY A 11 -17.56 1.66 -10.90
CA GLY A 11 -16.22 1.81 -10.33
C GLY A 11 -15.18 1.29 -11.31
N CYS A 12 -14.91 2.06 -12.36
CA CYS A 12 -13.73 1.92 -13.22
C CYS A 12 -12.59 2.84 -12.76
N GLU A 13 -12.70 3.41 -11.55
CA GLU A 13 -11.55 3.97 -10.85
C GLU A 13 -10.76 2.80 -10.25
N GLN A 14 -9.45 2.74 -10.47
CA GLN A 14 -8.59 1.78 -9.76
C GLN A 14 -8.66 2.13 -8.27
N THR A 15 -9.43 1.38 -7.48
CA THR A 15 -9.51 1.54 -6.01
C THR A 15 -8.30 0.97 -5.28
N PHE A 16 -7.24 0.60 -6.01
CA PHE A 16 -6.00 0.14 -5.42
C PHE A 16 -5.24 1.32 -4.84
N SER A 17 -4.97 1.26 -3.55
CA SER A 17 -3.95 2.09 -2.91
C SER A 17 -2.57 1.70 -3.46
N GLU A 18 -1.68 2.67 -3.68
CA GLU A 18 -0.27 2.40 -4.02
C GLU A 18 0.57 1.90 -2.80
N GLU A 19 -0.11 1.40 -1.75
CA GLU A 19 0.53 0.80 -0.58
C GLU A 19 1.15 -0.56 -0.94
N ILE A 20 2.37 -0.78 -0.45
CA ILE A 20 3.09 -2.03 -0.65
C ILE A 20 3.04 -2.84 0.64
N PHE A 21 2.49 -4.04 0.54
CA PHE A 21 2.39 -4.99 1.64
C PHE A 21 3.28 -6.21 1.39
N ILE A 22 3.68 -6.87 2.46
CA ILE A 22 4.49 -8.10 2.43
C ILE A 22 3.56 -9.29 2.65
N VAL A 23 3.64 -10.32 1.82
CA VAL A 23 2.87 -11.55 2.04
C VAL A 23 3.49 -12.32 3.22
N ALA A 24 2.74 -12.44 4.31
CA ALA A 24 3.15 -13.19 5.51
C ALA A 24 2.90 -14.69 5.35
N GLU A 25 1.69 -15.02 4.90
CA GLU A 25 1.21 -16.40 4.86
C GLU A 25 0.26 -16.59 3.68
N ILE A 26 0.34 -17.77 3.05
CA ILE A 26 -0.58 -18.20 2.01
C ILE A 26 -1.47 -19.29 2.60
N VAL A 27 -2.73 -18.97 2.85
CA VAL A 27 -3.71 -19.89 3.41
C VAL A 27 -4.53 -20.50 2.27
N ARG A 28 -4.41 -21.81 2.06
CA ARG A 28 -5.18 -22.52 1.04
C ARG A 28 -6.48 -23.06 1.64
N ARG A 29 -7.58 -22.30 1.53
CA ARG A 29 -8.93 -22.78 1.87
C ARG A 29 -9.69 -23.13 0.59
N GLY A 30 -9.60 -24.39 0.17
CA GLY A 30 -10.25 -24.88 -1.05
C GLY A 30 -9.47 -24.55 -2.33
N GLN A 31 -10.16 -24.22 -3.42
CA GLN A 31 -9.54 -24.02 -4.74
C GLN A 31 -8.80 -22.67 -4.89
N ILE A 32 -9.15 -21.65 -4.11
CA ILE A 32 -8.55 -20.31 -4.22
C ILE A 32 -7.69 -20.04 -2.98
N PRO A 33 -6.38 -19.77 -3.13
CA PRO A 33 -5.54 -19.37 -2.02
C PRO A 33 -5.93 -17.96 -1.55
N VAL A 34 -5.91 -17.71 -0.25
CA VAL A 34 -6.03 -16.37 0.34
C VAL A 34 -4.72 -16.00 1.04
N TYR A 35 -4.43 -14.70 1.09
CA TYR A 35 -3.16 -14.18 1.62
C TYR A 35 -3.38 -13.42 2.92
N ARG A 36 -2.48 -13.63 3.87
CA ARG A 36 -2.32 -12.74 5.03
C ARG A 36 -1.17 -11.81 4.76
N LEU A 37 -1.37 -10.52 5.01
CA LEU A 37 -0.43 -9.47 4.69
C LEU A 37 0.19 -8.88 5.95
N LEU A 38 1.42 -8.43 5.82
CA LEU A 38 2.08 -7.54 6.76
C LEU A 38 2.24 -6.16 6.12
N ASP A 39 2.16 -5.13 6.95
CA ASP A 39 2.62 -3.80 6.60
C ASP A 39 4.16 -3.78 6.47
N TYR A 40 4.71 -2.69 5.94
CA TYR A 40 6.15 -2.49 5.78
C TYR A 40 6.92 -2.56 7.12
N ASP A 41 6.26 -2.22 8.24
CA ASP A 41 6.76 -2.41 9.62
C ASP A 41 6.64 -3.85 10.15
N ARG A 42 6.33 -4.84 9.30
CA ARG A 42 6.05 -6.25 9.68
C ARG A 42 4.86 -6.43 10.64
N LYS A 43 3.96 -5.45 10.70
CA LYS A 43 2.71 -5.57 11.48
C LYS A 43 1.67 -6.34 10.69
N ALA A 44 1.05 -7.34 11.29
CA ALA A 44 0.00 -8.11 10.63
C ALA A 44 -1.22 -7.24 10.36
N ILE A 45 -1.74 -7.33 9.14
CA ILE A 45 -2.99 -6.69 8.74
C ILE A 45 -4.11 -7.66 9.08
N GLU A 46 -5.14 -7.15 9.75
CA GLU A 46 -6.31 -7.94 10.08
C GLU A 46 -7.10 -8.28 8.81
N GLY A 47 -7.36 -9.56 8.61
CA GLY A 47 -8.13 -10.08 7.48
C GLY A 47 -7.34 -11.04 6.59
N THR A 48 -8.01 -11.46 5.51
CA THR A 48 -7.43 -12.31 4.47
C THR A 48 -7.83 -11.76 3.12
N PHE A 49 -6.86 -11.65 2.21
CA PHE A 49 -7.03 -11.00 0.92
C PHE A 49 -7.00 -12.02 -0.20
N CYS A 50 -7.87 -11.85 -1.19
CA CYS A 50 -7.89 -12.69 -2.36
C CYS A 50 -6.81 -12.26 -3.36
N PRO A 51 -6.33 -13.17 -4.23
CA PRO A 51 -5.36 -12.84 -5.26
C PRO A 51 -5.83 -11.73 -6.21
N LYS A 52 -7.14 -11.63 -6.45
CA LYS A 52 -7.76 -10.60 -7.31
C LYS A 52 -7.71 -9.19 -6.71
N GLU A 53 -7.50 -9.09 -5.39
CA GLU A 53 -7.40 -7.83 -4.64
C GLU A 53 -5.95 -7.39 -4.48
N LEU A 54 -4.98 -8.16 -5.02
CA LEU A 54 -3.56 -7.90 -4.86
C LEU A 54 -2.87 -7.85 -6.22
N GLN A 55 -1.99 -6.87 -6.37
CA GLN A 55 -1.09 -6.78 -7.51
C GLN A 55 0.32 -7.14 -7.05
N THR A 56 0.93 -8.15 -7.69
CA THR A 56 2.34 -8.48 -7.46
C THR A 56 3.21 -7.33 -7.93
N VAL A 57 4.10 -6.86 -7.05
CA VAL A 57 5.05 -5.80 -7.37
C VAL A 57 6.48 -6.31 -7.24
N ASN A 58 7.32 -6.01 -8.23
CA ASN A 58 8.74 -6.29 -8.13
C ASN A 58 9.37 -5.31 -7.13
N SER A 59 10.13 -5.86 -6.18
CA SER A 59 10.83 -5.11 -5.15
C SER A 59 12.31 -5.07 -5.50
N GLU A 60 12.65 -4.49 -6.65
CA GLU A 60 14.05 -4.26 -7.00
C GLU A 60 14.60 -3.10 -6.16
N GLU A 61 15.88 -3.19 -5.77
CA GLU A 61 16.54 -2.21 -4.90
C GLU A 61 16.57 -0.80 -5.55
N ASP A 62 16.59 -0.73 -6.89
CA ASP A 62 16.54 0.49 -7.71
C ASP A 62 15.12 0.94 -8.09
N ARG A 63 14.09 0.48 -7.39
CA ARG A 63 12.71 0.87 -7.72
C ARG A 63 12.51 2.38 -7.53
N ILE A 64 12.05 3.04 -8.58
CA ILE A 64 11.63 4.45 -8.53
C ILE A 64 10.32 4.54 -7.73
N TYR A 65 10.37 5.20 -6.58
CA TYR A 65 9.20 5.49 -5.77
C TYR A 65 8.67 6.90 -6.05
N LYS A 66 7.34 7.04 -6.17
CA LYS A 66 6.71 8.36 -6.27
C LYS A 66 6.79 9.07 -4.91
N ILE A 67 7.31 10.28 -4.93
CA ILE A 67 7.32 11.18 -3.76
C ILE A 67 6.09 12.07 -3.87
N GLU A 68 5.33 12.18 -2.77
CA GLU A 68 4.20 13.11 -2.69
C GLU A 68 4.72 14.55 -2.48
N ARG A 69 5.56 14.74 -1.46
CA ARG A 69 6.15 16.05 -1.12
C ARG A 69 7.36 15.92 -0.21
N THR A 70 8.19 16.96 -0.18
CA THR A 70 9.22 17.11 0.85
C THR A 70 8.60 17.78 2.09
N ILE A 71 8.80 17.19 3.27
CA ILE A 71 8.23 17.68 4.53
C ILE A 71 9.20 18.61 5.25
N ALA A 72 10.47 18.23 5.29
CA ALA A 72 11.49 19.00 5.99
C ALA A 72 12.86 18.79 5.36
N ALA A 73 13.76 19.75 5.61
CA ALA A 73 15.17 19.63 5.28
C ALA A 73 15.99 19.94 6.54
N LYS A 74 17.00 19.12 6.83
CA LYS A 74 17.92 19.32 7.97
C LYS A 74 19.36 19.29 7.49
N GLY A 75 20.22 20.08 8.14
CA GLY A 75 21.65 20.15 7.82
C GLY A 75 22.01 21.24 6.82
N LYS A 76 23.30 21.35 6.51
CA LYS A 76 23.87 22.34 5.58
C LYS A 76 24.93 21.69 4.69
N GLY A 77 25.08 22.20 3.47
CA GLY A 77 26.08 21.70 2.50
C GLY A 77 25.85 20.24 2.11
N ARG A 78 26.94 19.46 2.03
CA ARG A 78 26.93 18.05 1.61
C ARG A 78 26.19 17.09 2.56
N LYS A 79 25.84 17.54 3.78
CA LYS A 79 25.09 16.74 4.78
C LYS A 79 23.61 17.13 4.87
N LYS A 80 23.07 17.80 3.85
CA LYS A 80 21.64 18.14 3.82
C LYS A 80 20.82 16.85 3.63
N GLN A 81 19.98 16.55 4.61
CA GLN A 81 19.02 15.46 4.57
C GLN A 81 17.63 16.03 4.32
N LEU A 82 16.82 15.32 3.53
CA LEU A 82 15.44 15.68 3.24
C LEU A 82 14.53 14.60 3.82
N LEU A 83 13.54 15.02 4.58
CA LEU A 83 12.45 14.16 5.03
C LEU A 83 11.35 14.20 3.98
N MET A 84 11.10 13.07 3.32
CA MET A 84 10.16 12.95 2.21
C MET A 84 8.88 12.23 2.66
N LYS A 85 7.77 12.70 2.11
CA LYS A 85 6.47 12.03 2.15
C LYS A 85 6.35 11.14 0.93
N TRP A 86 6.31 9.83 1.13
CA TRP A 86 6.08 8.88 0.05
C TRP A 86 4.61 8.89 -0.38
N HIS A 87 4.39 8.88 -1.69
CA HIS A 87 3.05 8.83 -2.26
C HIS A 87 2.35 7.53 -1.90
N GLY A 88 1.09 7.62 -1.46
CA GLY A 88 0.29 6.46 -1.11
C GLY A 88 0.73 5.73 0.16
N ARG A 89 1.63 6.27 0.99
CA ARG A 89 2.02 5.65 2.27
C ARG A 89 1.58 6.48 3.47
N PRO A 90 1.32 5.89 4.64
CA PRO A 90 1.03 6.65 5.86
C PRO A 90 2.21 7.54 6.33
N PRO A 91 1.96 8.68 7.04
CA PRO A 91 3.02 9.59 7.50
C PRO A 91 4.08 8.96 8.41
N LYS A 92 3.77 7.83 9.05
CA LYS A 92 4.74 7.09 9.88
C LYS A 92 5.96 6.59 9.09
N PHE A 93 5.85 6.46 7.77
CA PHE A 93 6.91 5.99 6.88
C PHE A 93 7.69 7.12 6.20
N ASN A 94 7.50 8.37 6.61
CA ASN A 94 8.26 9.48 6.02
C ASN A 94 9.75 9.30 6.32
N SER A 95 10.59 9.42 5.29
CA SER A 95 12.05 9.24 5.39
C SER A 95 12.80 10.33 4.65
#